data_AF-A0A6P0XE96-F1
#
_entry.id   AF-A0A6P0XE96-F1
#
_cell.length_a   1.000
_cell.length_b   1.000
_cell.length_c   1.000
_cell.angle_alpha   90.00
_cell.angle_beta   90.00
_cell.angle_gamma   90.00
#
_symmetry.space_group_name_H-M   'P 1'
#
loop_
_entity.id
_entity.type
_entity.pdbx_description
1 polymer ?
#
loop_
_entity_poly.entity_id
_entity_poly.type
_entity_poly.pdbx_seq_one_letter_code
_entity_poly.pdbx_strand_id
1 'polypeptide(L)' 'MSLYVTLCISFMKQLRLIRGEEKSIEWWSSLDALVLKAMTIVLTEHLKPVLSPQCFHLPENGGLKEAIAYSK' A
#
# COMPACT_ATOMS: atom_id res chain seq x y z
N MET A 1 -6.19 -8.93 -13.33
CA MET A 1 -6.10 -8.50 -11.90
C MET A 1 -6.65 -7.08 -11.63
N SER A 2 -7.51 -6.51 -12.49
CA SER A 2 -7.65 -5.03 -12.58
C SER A 2 -8.98 -4.41 -12.10
N LEU A 3 -9.92 -5.18 -11.54
CA LEU A 3 -11.23 -4.64 -11.14
C LEU A 3 -11.52 -4.79 -9.63
N TYR A 4 -11.17 -5.92 -9.02
CA TYR A 4 -11.46 -6.18 -7.60
C TYR A 4 -10.71 -5.24 -6.64
N VAL A 5 -9.43 -4.97 -6.90
CA VAL A 5 -8.62 -4.07 -6.04
C VAL A 5 -9.11 -2.63 -6.17
N THR A 6 -9.39 -2.18 -7.39
CA THR A 6 -9.95 -0.85 -7.66
C THR A 6 -11.32 -0.70 -6.97
N LEU A 7 -12.20 -1.70 -7.06
CA LEU A 7 -13.51 -1.66 -6.40
C LEU A 7 -13.40 -1.62 -4.86
N CYS A 8 -12.45 -2.36 -4.28
CA CYS A 8 -12.23 -2.35 -2.82
C CYS A 8 -11.73 -0.98 -2.34
N ILE A 9 -10.81 -0.35 -3.09
CA ILE A 9 -10.31 1.00 -2.75
C ILE A 9 -11.43 2.03 -2.94
N SER A 10 -12.30 1.86 -3.93
CA SER A 10 -13.46 2.74 -4.20
C SER A 10 -14.49 2.74 -3.06
N PHE A 11 -14.54 1.67 -2.27
CA PHE A 11 -15.44 1.53 -1.13
C PHE A 11 -14.89 2.12 0.17
N MET A 12 -13.62 2.54 0.18
CA MET A 12 -13.03 3.13 1.39
C MET A 12 -13.63 4.50 1.66
N LYS A 13 -14.26 4.64 2.82
CA LYS A 13 -14.90 5.86 3.26
C LYS A 13 -13.87 6.76 3.92
N GLN A 14 -13.48 7.81 3.23
CA GLN A 14 -12.75 8.92 3.84
C GLN A 14 -13.66 9.57 4.90
N LEU A 15 -13.23 9.53 6.16
CA LEU A 15 -14.00 10.09 7.27
C LEU A 15 -13.72 11.58 7.44
N ARG A 16 -12.46 12.00 7.25
CA ARG A 16 -12.05 13.40 7.36
C ARG A 16 -10.76 13.67 6.61
N LEU A 17 -10.68 14.80 5.91
CA LEU A 17 -9.43 15.35 5.40
C LEU A 17 -9.00 16.49 6.32
N ILE A 18 -7.88 16.33 7.03
CA ILE A 18 -7.29 17.37 7.86
C ILE A 18 -6.20 18.05 7.02
N ARG A 19 -6.44 19.29 6.58
CA ARG A 19 -5.45 20.07 5.83
C ARG A 19 -4.58 20.86 6.79
N GLY A 20 -3.29 20.55 6.86
CA GLY A 20 -2.26 21.41 7.47
C GLY A 20 -1.52 22.19 6.39
N GLU A 21 -0.79 23.25 6.79
CA GLU A 21 -0.06 24.14 5.87
C GLU A 21 1.01 23.41 5.03
N GLU A 22 1.69 22.41 5.59
CA GLU A 22 2.70 21.62 4.85
C GLU A 22 2.17 20.28 4.33
N LYS A 23 1.22 19.65 5.03
CA LYS A 23 0.70 18.32 4.68
C LYS A 23 -0.77 18.16 5.04
N SER A 24 -1.51 17.51 4.16
CA SER A 24 -2.84 17.00 4.46
C SER A 24 -2.76 15.58 5.00
N ILE A 25 -3.46 15.31 6.08
CA ILE A 25 -3.65 13.98 6.65
C ILE A 25 -5.06 13.52 6.32
N GLU A 26 -5.16 12.37 5.66
CA GLU A 26 -6.42 11.72 5.37
C GLU A 26 -6.75 10.73 6.49
N TRP A 27 -7.87 10.99 7.17
CA TRP A 27 -8.42 10.09 8.15
C TRP A 27 -9.41 9.14 7.48
N TRP A 28 -9.04 7.87 7.43
CA TRP A 28 -9.84 6.79 6.86
C TRP A 28 -10.57 6.00 7.95
N SER A 29 -11.64 5.30 7.58
CA SER A 29 -12.32 4.37 8.48
C SER A 29 -11.35 3.29 8.98
N SER A 30 -11.38 3.00 10.29
CA SER A 30 -10.57 1.93 10.88
C SER A 30 -10.95 0.55 10.33
N LEU A 31 -12.22 0.36 9.94
CA LEU A 31 -12.68 -0.86 9.28
C LEU A 31 -12.03 -1.03 7.91
N ASP A 32 -11.92 0.06 7.14
CA ASP A 32 -11.31 0.02 5.80
C ASP A 32 -9.81 -0.26 5.89
N ALA A 33 -9.13 0.33 6.89
CA ALA A 33 -7.73 0.02 7.19
C ALA A 33 -7.54 -1.46 7.57
N LEU A 34 -8.48 -2.04 8.32
CA LEU A 34 -8.45 -3.47 8.67
C LEU A 34 -8.65 -4.36 7.44
N VAL A 35 -9.58 -4.02 6.56
CA VAL A 35 -9.82 -4.76 5.30
C VAL A 35 -8.59 -4.67 4.41
N LEU A 36 -7.98 -3.49 4.24
CA LEU A 36 -6.72 -3.33 3.51
C LEU A 36 -5.61 -4.21 4.08
N LYS A 37 -5.49 -4.27 5.42
CA LYS A 37 -4.48 -5.09 6.08
C LYS A 37 -4.72 -6.58 5.84
N ALA A 38 -5.98 -7.04 5.92
CA ALA A 38 -6.34 -8.43 5.65
C ALA A 38 -6.08 -8.80 4.17
N MET A 39 -6.47 -7.92 3.23
CA MET A 39 -6.20 -8.12 1.80
C MET A 39 -4.71 -8.18 1.51
N THR A 40 -3.90 -7.30 2.10
CA THR A 40 -2.45 -7.33 1.89
C THR A 40 -1.85 -8.65 2.37
N ILE A 41 -2.27 -9.20 3.51
CA ILE A 41 -1.79 -10.51 3.98
C ILE A 41 -2.08 -11.62 2.96
N VAL A 42 -3.32 -11.71 2.46
CA VAL A 42 -3.72 -12.74 1.49
C VAL A 42 -3.02 -12.55 0.15
N LEU A 43 -2.99 -11.31 -0.34
CA LEU A 43 -2.43 -10.99 -1.65
C LEU A 43 -0.91 -11.06 -1.67
N THR A 44 -0.21 -10.85 -0.56
CA THR A 44 1.26 -10.92 -0.52
C THR A 44 1.77 -12.25 -1.04
N GLU A 45 1.20 -13.39 -0.63
CA GLU A 45 1.65 -14.71 -1.11
C GLU A 45 1.44 -14.89 -2.62
N HIS A 46 0.39 -14.29 -3.17
CA HIS A 46 0.02 -14.41 -4.58
C HIS A 46 0.82 -13.43 -5.46
N LEU A 47 1.15 -12.26 -4.92
CA LEU A 47 1.85 -11.19 -5.63
C LEU A 47 3.37 -11.35 -5.54
N LYS A 48 3.90 -11.86 -4.43
CA LYS A 48 5.35 -12.06 -4.23
C LYS A 48 6.06 -12.75 -5.40
N PRO A 49 5.55 -13.84 -6.01
CA PRO A 49 6.24 -14.48 -7.15
C PRO A 49 6.17 -13.70 -8.47
N VAL A 50 5.24 -12.76 -8.61
CA VAL A 50 5.05 -11.98 -9.85
C VAL A 50 5.62 -10.56 -9.76
N LEU A 51 5.92 -10.09 -8.54
CA LEU A 51 6.55 -8.80 -8.31
C LEU A 51 8.05 -8.88 -8.58
N SER A 52 8.59 -7.82 -9.16
CA SER A 52 10.03 -7.72 -9.42
C SER A 52 10.80 -7.77 -8.10
N PRO A 53 11.96 -8.45 -8.05
CA PRO A 53 12.89 -8.36 -6.93
C PRO A 53 13.34 -6.91 -6.63
N GLN A 54 13.23 -6.02 -7.62
CA GLN A 54 13.58 -4.61 -7.53
C GLN A 54 12.45 -3.76 -6.91
N CYS A 55 11.34 -4.36 -6.48
CA CYS A 55 10.29 -3.68 -5.73
C CYS A 55 10.74 -3.42 -4.29
N PHE A 56 11.67 -2.49 -4.09
CA PHE A 56 12.29 -2.17 -2.80
C PHE A 56 11.34 -1.54 -1.77
N HIS A 57 10.12 -1.19 -2.16
CA HIS A 57 9.05 -0.75 -1.28
C HIS A 57 8.42 -1.90 -0.48
N LEU A 58 8.71 -3.15 -0.84
CA LEU A 58 8.35 -4.32 -0.05
C LEU A 58 9.34 -4.50 1.12
N PRO A 59 8.87 -4.85 2.33
CA PRO A 59 9.74 -5.01 3.51
C PRO A 59 10.87 -6.02 3.30
N GLU A 60 10.61 -7.07 2.51
CA GLU A 60 11.54 -8.18 2.28
C GLU A 60 12.64 -7.86 1.28
N ASN A 61 12.52 -6.76 0.53
CA ASN A 61 13.47 -6.37 -0.52
C ASN A 61 14.48 -5.33 -0.03
N GLY A 62 14.66 -5.15 1.28
CA GLY A 62 15.71 -4.27 1.84
C GLY A 62 15.38 -2.77 1.90
N GLY A 63 14.20 -2.35 1.43
CA GLY A 63 13.73 -0.98 1.62
C GLY A 63 14.45 0.07 0.76
N LEU A 64 14.23 1.34 1.09
CA LEU A 64 14.81 2.49 0.38
C LEU A 64 16.35 2.46 0.33
N LYS A 65 17.00 1.88 1.33
CA LYS A 65 18.46 1.79 1.41
C LYS A 65 19.01 0.88 0.30
N GLU A 66 18.40 -0.28 0.11
CA GLU A 66 18.76 -1.24 -0.95
C GLU A 66 18.48 -0.64 -2.35
N ALA A 67 17.38 0.11 -2.47
CA ALA A 67 17.03 0.79 -3.72
C ALA A 67 18.11 1.77 -4.18
N ILE A 68 18.65 2.57 -3.26
CA ILE A 68 19.71 3.55 -3.55
C ILE A 68 21.02 2.83 -3.92
N ALA A 69 21.29 1.67 -3.30
CA ALA A 69 22.47 0.87 -3.62
C ALA A 69 22.39 0.22 -5.01
N TYR A 70 21.20 -0.21 -5.43
CA TYR A 70 20.96 -0.80 -6.75
C TYR A 70 20.97 0.22 -7.91
N SER A 71 20.73 1.50 -7.62
CA SER A 71 20.66 2.58 -8.63
C SER A 71 22.03 3.14 -9.05
N LYS A 72 23.14 2.60 -8.54
CA LYS A 72 24.51 2.99 -8.89
C LYS A 72 25.14 1.96 -9.82
#